data_AF-A0A932Z6Q1-F1
#
_entry.id   AF-A0A932Z6Q1-F1
#
_cell.length_a   1.000
_cell.length_b   1.000
_cell.length_c   1.000
_cell.angle_alpha   90.00
_cell.angle_beta   90.00
_cell.angle_gamma   90.00
#
_symmetry.space_group_name_H-M   'P 1'
#
loop_
_entity.id
_entity.type
_entity.pdbx_description
1 polymer ?
#
loop_
_entity_poly.entity_id
_entity_poly.type
_entity_poly.pdbx_seq_one_letter_code
_entity_poly.pdbx_strand_id
1 'polypeptide(L)'
;MFDLVRWLLFVPLAGLFVVGAVANAWIVSMMWRRSAANEHAPSMVPFAPGLAGVLACLVAPWPPLVRWAWLPLLLDVGSGPYILLLLWAAWRDKRR
;
A
#
# COMPACT_ATOMS: atom_id res chain seq x y z
N MET A 1 -28.40 -8.18 12.11
CA MET A 1 -27.36 -8.74 13.00
C MET A 1 -26.05 -9.04 12.26
N PHE A 2 -26.09 -9.60 11.05
CA PHE A 2 -24.90 -9.82 10.20
C PHE A 2 -24.15 -8.54 9.80
N ASP A 3 -24.85 -7.41 9.66
CA ASP A 3 -24.21 -6.15 9.23
C ASP A 3 -23.33 -5.52 10.31
N LEU A 4 -23.68 -5.65 11.60
CA LEU A 4 -22.89 -5.08 12.70
C LEU A 4 -21.52 -5.77 12.79
N VAL A 5 -21.47 -7.10 12.66
CA VAL A 5 -20.23 -7.89 12.67
C VAL A 5 -19.37 -7.53 11.45
N ARG A 6 -19.97 -7.36 10.28
CA ARG A 6 -19.28 -6.93 9.06
C ARG A 6 -18.66 -5.55 9.22
N TRP A 7 -19.38 -4.58 9.80
CA TRP A 7 -18.83 -3.25 10.09
C TRP A 7 -17.69 -3.29 11.12
N LEU A 8 -17.84 -4.10 12.17
CA LEU A 8 -16.82 -4.30 13.21
C LEU A 8 -15.49 -4.85 12.67
N LEU A 9 -15.54 -5.67 11.62
CA LEU A 9 -14.35 -6.20 10.95
C LEU A 9 -13.85 -5.27 9.84
N PHE A 10 -14.76 -4.64 9.09
CA PHE A 10 -14.44 -3.74 7.99
C PHE A 10 -13.66 -2.51 8.46
N VAL A 11 -14.15 -1.81 9.48
CA VAL A 11 -13.55 -0.56 9.98
C VAL A 11 -12.07 -0.71 10.37
N PRO A 12 -11.68 -1.68 11.22
CA PRO A 12 -10.27 -1.84 11.58
C PRO A 12 -9.40 -2.31 10.41
N LEU A 13 -9.88 -3.20 9.54
CA LEU A 13 -9.14 -3.66 8.36
C LEU A 13 -8.92 -2.53 7.35
N ALA A 14 -9.96 -1.74 7.09
CA ALA A 14 -9.88 -0.55 6.25
C ALA A 14 -8.95 0.51 6.88
N GLY A 15 -9.01 0.69 8.20
CA GLY A 15 -8.09 1.57 8.93
C GLY A 15 -6.62 1.15 8.80
N LEU A 16 -6.33 -0.15 8.99
CA LEU A 16 -5.00 -0.73 8.79
C LEU A 16 -4.48 -0.50 7.37
N PHE A 17 -5.33 -0.70 6.37
CA PHE A 17 -4.99 -0.40 4.98
C PHE A 17 -4.67 1.06 4.76
N VAL A 18 -5.54 1.99 5.21
CA VAL A 18 -5.34 3.43 5.01
C VAL A 18 -4.06 3.91 5.71
N VAL A 19 -3.86 3.52 6.97
CA VAL A 19 -2.65 3.91 7.73
C VAL A 19 -1.39 3.36 7.06
N GLY A 20 -1.39 2.09 6.67
CA GLY A 20 -0.24 1.48 6.01
C GLY A 20 0.03 2.05 4.62
N ALA A 21 -1.01 2.31 3.82
CA ALA A 21 -0.89 2.94 2.51
C ALA A 21 -0.33 4.37 2.61
N VAL A 22 -0.79 5.16 3.59
CA VAL A 22 -0.28 6.52 3.85
C VAL A 22 1.17 6.48 4.35
N ALA A 23 1.51 5.57 5.26
CA ALA A 23 2.87 5.39 5.74
C ALA A 23 3.83 5.00 4.60
N ASN A 24 3.43 4.04 3.76
CA ASN A 24 4.19 3.63 2.58
C ASN A 24 4.37 4.80 1.59
N ALA A 25 3.31 5.55 1.29
CA ALA A 25 3.38 6.74 0.42
C ALA A 25 4.31 7.83 0.99
N TRP A 26 4.28 8.05 2.31
CA TRP A 26 5.17 8.98 2.98
C TRP A 26 6.63 8.55 2.87
N ILE A 27 6.93 7.27 3.09
CA ILE A 27 8.29 6.71 2.96
C ILE A 27 8.79 6.86 1.51
N VAL A 28 7.96 6.61 0.49
CA VAL A 28 8.34 6.84 -0.92
C VAL A 28 8.76 8.29 -1.14
N SER A 29 7.98 9.24 -0.62
CA SER A 29 8.27 10.68 -0.76
C SER A 29 9.57 11.08 -0.06
N MET A 30 9.89 10.48 1.09
CA MET A 30 11.16 10.68 1.79
C MET A 30 12.32 10.02 1.04
N MET A 31 12.16 8.81 0.51
CA MET A 31 13.19 8.12 -0.27
C MET A 31 13.56 8.91 -1.53
N TRP A 32 12.59 9.52 -2.22
CA TRP A 32 12.87 10.39 -3.36
C TRP A 32 13.79 11.55 -2.98
N ARG A 33 13.54 12.18 -1.83
CA ARG A 33 14.36 13.31 -1.33
C ARG A 33 15.72 12.85 -0.82
N ARG A 34 15.80 11.72 -0.12
CA ARG A 34 17.02 11.19 0.51
C ARG A 34 17.94 10.43 -0.44
N SER A 35 17.41 9.84 -1.51
CA SER A 35 18.22 9.24 -2.58
C SER A 35 19.07 10.29 -3.31
N ALA A 36 18.64 11.55 -3.33
CA ALA A 36 19.47 12.66 -3.81
C ALA A 36 20.63 13.03 -2.85
N ALA A 37 20.52 12.62 -1.58
CA ALA A 37 21.46 12.93 -0.51
C ALA A 37 22.34 11.74 -0.08
N ASN A 38 22.25 10.57 -0.75
CA ASN A 38 22.95 9.32 -0.39
C ASN A 38 22.71 8.86 1.08
N GLU A 39 21.55 9.17 1.65
CA GLU A 39 21.20 8.75 3.02
C GLU A 39 20.49 7.38 3.03
N HIS A 40 20.58 6.69 4.18
CA HIS A 40 19.91 5.40 4.39
C HIS A 40 18.39 5.52 4.21
N ALA A 41 17.84 4.63 3.39
CA ALA A 41 16.42 4.54 3.11
C ALA A 41 15.64 3.94 4.31
N PRO A 42 14.47 4.47 4.66
CA PRO A 42 13.60 3.85 5.65
C PRO A 42 13.03 2.52 5.12
N SER A 43 12.84 1.54 6.01
CA SER A 43 12.28 0.23 5.64
C SER A 43 10.78 0.34 5.37
N MET A 44 10.35 -0.12 4.19
CA MET A 44 8.93 -0.27 3.86
C MET A 44 8.43 -1.66 4.27
N VAL A 45 7.13 -1.75 4.57
CA VAL A 45 6.43 -3.03 4.70
C VAL A 45 5.37 -3.09 3.60
N PRO A 46 5.79 -3.32 2.34
CA PRO A 46 4.85 -3.46 1.24
C PRO A 46 3.96 -4.69 1.47
N PHE A 47 2.80 -4.74 0.81
CA PHE A 47 1.91 -5.91 0.73
C PHE A 47 1.06 -6.20 1.97
N ALA A 48 1.58 -5.98 3.18
CA ALA A 48 0.84 -6.25 4.42
C ALA A 48 -0.41 -5.34 4.58
N PRO A 49 -0.34 -4.01 4.38
CA PRO A 49 -1.54 -3.16 4.42
C PRO A 49 -2.55 -3.50 3.32
N GLY A 50 -2.09 -3.92 2.15
CA GLY A 50 -2.87 -4.20 0.95
C GLY A 50 -3.69 -5.46 1.10
N LEU A 51 -3.10 -6.49 1.70
CA LEU A 51 -3.82 -7.67 2.18
C LEU A 51 -4.91 -7.28 3.18
N ALA A 52 -4.62 -6.37 4.12
CA ALA A 52 -5.64 -5.89 5.04
C ALA A 52 -6.78 -5.16 4.29
N GLY A 53 -6.47 -4.40 3.24
CA GLY A 53 -7.46 -3.73 2.40
C GLY A 53 -8.30 -4.69 1.56
N VAL A 54 -7.70 -5.77 1.02
CA VAL A 54 -8.44 -6.84 0.33
C VAL A 54 -9.43 -7.49 1.28
N LEU A 55 -8.96 -7.86 2.48
CA LEU A 55 -9.80 -8.46 3.52
C LEU A 55 -10.92 -7.49 3.94
N ALA A 56 -10.64 -6.19 4.02
CA ALA A 56 -11.68 -5.17 4.24
C ALA A 56 -12.74 -5.21 3.14
N CYS A 57 -12.35 -5.20 1.86
CA CYS A 57 -13.29 -5.27 0.74
C CYS A 57 -14.13 -6.57 0.72
N LEU A 58 -13.56 -7.69 1.15
CA LEU A 58 -14.26 -8.99 1.24
C LEU A 58 -15.28 -9.03 2.38
N VAL A 59 -15.01 -8.35 3.49
CA VAL A 59 -15.92 -8.31 4.65
C VAL A 59 -16.89 -7.13 4.58
N ALA A 60 -16.68 -6.18 3.68
CA ALA A 60 -17.51 -5.00 3.51
C ALA A 60 -19.00 -5.39 3.32
N PRO A 61 -19.92 -4.73 4.03
CA PRO A 61 -21.37 -4.95 3.86
C PRO A 61 -21.92 -4.42 2.53
N TRP A 62 -21.04 -3.98 1.62
CA TRP A 62 -21.35 -3.41 0.32
C TRP A 62 -20.86 -4.39 -0.78
N PRO A 63 -21.74 -5.18 -1.41
CA PRO A 63 -21.34 -6.25 -2.34
C PRO A 63 -20.49 -5.78 -3.53
N PRO A 64 -20.71 -4.58 -4.11
CA PRO A 64 -19.81 -4.07 -5.13
C PRO A 64 -18.34 -3.97 -4.71
N LEU A 65 -18.00 -3.70 -3.44
CA LEU A 65 -16.61 -3.57 -2.98
C LEU A 65 -15.81 -4.85 -3.18
N VAL A 66 -16.45 -6.02 -3.15
CA VAL A 66 -15.82 -7.32 -3.42
C VAL A 66 -15.25 -7.38 -4.84
N ARG A 67 -15.91 -6.77 -5.83
CA ARG A 67 -15.42 -6.72 -7.23
C ARG A 67 -14.16 -5.86 -7.37
N TRP A 68 -13.93 -4.95 -6.44
CA TRP A 68 -12.78 -4.05 -6.40
C TRP A 68 -11.76 -4.47 -5.34
N ALA A 69 -11.85 -5.69 -4.78
CA ALA A 69 -10.95 -6.15 -3.74
C ALA A 69 -9.49 -6.28 -4.19
N TRP A 70 -9.21 -6.25 -5.49
CA TRP A 70 -7.86 -6.17 -6.05
C TRP A 70 -7.26 -4.76 -6.02
N LEU A 71 -8.10 -3.72 -5.88
CA LEU A 71 -7.66 -2.31 -5.87
C LEU A 71 -6.75 -1.97 -4.69
N PRO A 72 -7.02 -2.42 -3.44
CA PRO A 72 -6.11 -2.22 -2.32
C PRO A 72 -4.72 -2.87 -2.53
N LEU A 73 -4.65 -4.03 -3.18
CA LEU A 73 -3.38 -4.63 -3.58
C LEU A 73 -2.64 -3.74 -4.58
N LEU A 74 -3.34 -3.21 -5.59
CA LEU A 74 -2.70 -2.29 -6.55
C LEU A 74 -2.15 -1.03 -5.86
N LEU A 75 -2.88 -0.52 -4.87
CA LEU A 75 -2.45 0.64 -4.09
C LEU A 75 -1.24 0.31 -3.18
N ASP A 76 -1.18 -0.89 -2.59
CA ASP A 76 -0.27 -1.18 -1.48
C ASP A 76 0.85 -2.20 -1.74
N VAL A 77 0.86 -3.02 -2.80
CA VAL A 77 1.91 -4.02 -3.13
C VAL A 77 3.36 -3.47 -3.11
N GLY A 78 3.55 -2.19 -2.87
CA GLY A 78 4.82 -1.51 -2.73
C GLY A 78 4.87 -0.42 -3.78
N SER A 79 3.76 0.31 -3.97
CA SER A 79 3.54 1.40 -4.92
C SER A 79 4.06 1.14 -6.33
N GLY A 80 3.19 1.02 -7.34
CA GLY A 80 3.62 1.13 -8.75
C GLY A 80 4.72 2.21 -8.98
N PRO A 81 4.63 3.39 -8.32
CA PRO A 81 5.71 4.37 -8.25
C PRO A 81 7.07 3.88 -7.72
N TYR A 82 7.13 3.06 -6.67
CA TYR A 82 8.38 2.55 -6.10
C TYR A 82 9.01 1.44 -6.94
N ILE A 83 8.22 0.54 -7.54
CA ILE A 83 8.76 -0.39 -8.54
C ILE A 83 9.32 0.40 -9.73
N LEU A 84 8.62 1.43 -10.20
CA LEU A 84 9.12 2.34 -11.24
C LEU A 84 10.40 3.08 -10.80
N LEU A 85 10.49 3.50 -9.53
CA LEU A 85 11.66 4.13 -8.93
C LEU A 85 12.86 3.20 -8.85
N LEU A 86 12.66 1.96 -8.39
CA LEU A 86 13.70 0.92 -8.34
C LEU A 86 14.18 0.56 -9.75
N LEU A 87 13.25 0.39 -10.69
CA LEU A 87 13.59 0.14 -12.10
C LEU A 87 14.35 1.33 -12.70
N TRP A 88 13.94 2.56 -12.40
CA TRP A 88 14.63 3.76 -12.86
C TRP A 88 16.03 3.90 -12.26
N ALA A 89 16.17 3.66 -10.96
CA ALA A 89 17.46 3.69 -10.27
C ALA A 89 18.41 2.62 -10.83
N ALA A 90 17.94 1.37 -10.98
CA ALA A 90 18.70 0.27 -11.56
C ALA A 90 19.10 0.52 -13.02
N TRP A 91 18.22 1.18 -13.80
CA TRP A 91 18.52 1.56 -15.18
C TRP A 91 19.58 2.67 -15.28
N ARG A 92 19.57 3.62 -14.33
CA ARG A 92 20.55 4.72 -14.31
C ARG A 92 21.95 4.23 -13.94
N ASP A 93 22.05 3.24 -13.05
CA ASP A 93 23.32 2.66 -12.61
C ASP A 93 24.04 1.91 -13.76
N LYS A 94 23.30 1.17 -14.60
CA LYS A 94 23.85 0.48 -15.78
C LYS A 94 24.42 1.40 -16.89
N ARG A 95 24.17 2.71 -16.82
CA ARG A 95 24.65 3.70 -17.82
C ARG A 95 25.88 4.50 -17.37
N ARG A 96 26.36 4.29 -16.14
CA ARG A 96 27.66 4.78 -15.68
C ARG A 96 28.74 3.74 -15.92
#